data_AF-A0A3B3HZF1-F1
#
_entry.id   AF-A0A3B3HZF1-F1
#
_cell.length_a   1.000
_cell.length_b   1.000
_cell.length_c   1.000
_cell.angle_alpha   90.00
_cell.angle_beta   90.00
_cell.angle_gamma   90.00
#
_symmetry.space_group_name_H-M   'P 1'
#
loop_
_entity.id
_entity.type
_entity.pdbx_description
1 polymer ?
#
loop_
_entity_poly.entity_id
_entity_poly.type
_entity_poly.pdbx_seq_one_letter_code
_entity_poly.pdbx_strand_id
1 'polypeptide(L)'
;MDTAGVKVLETAEDIQERRQQVLDRYRRFKELSIMRRQKLEDSYRFQFFRRDADELEKWIQEKLQIASDENYKDPSNLQGKLQKHQAFEAEVQANARAIVKLDDTGNLMITEGHFASETIRSRLEELHRLWDLLLQKTQEKGLRLLQAQKLVQYLRECEDALDWISDKVHMLI
;
A
#
# COMPACT_ATOMS: atom_id res chain seq x y z
N MET A 1 35.96 -45.35 -8.13
CA MET A 1 37.18 -44.68 -8.58
C MET A 1 37.09 -44.63 -10.09
N ASP A 2 36.64 -43.51 -10.66
CA ASP A 2 36.48 -43.41 -12.10
C ASP A 2 37.76 -42.80 -12.69
N THR A 3 38.69 -43.68 -13.05
CA THR A 3 39.91 -43.34 -13.77
C THR A 3 39.56 -43.15 -15.24
N ALA A 4 38.83 -42.09 -15.56
CA ALA A 4 38.75 -41.61 -16.93
C ALA A 4 40.15 -41.11 -17.31
N GLY A 5 40.95 -42.02 -17.89
CA GLY A 5 42.32 -41.74 -18.31
C GLY A 5 42.37 -40.46 -19.12
N VAL A 6 43.34 -39.60 -18.79
CA VAL A 6 43.63 -38.39 -19.56
C VAL A 6 43.92 -38.84 -20.99
N LYS A 7 42.95 -38.68 -21.90
CA LYS A 7 43.16 -38.90 -23.34
C LYS A 7 44.32 -38.03 -23.77
N VAL A 8 45.42 -38.65 -24.19
CA VAL A 8 46.54 -37.94 -24.81
C VAL A 8 45.99 -37.35 -26.11
N LEU A 9 46.05 -36.03 -26.25
CA LEU A 9 45.60 -35.33 -27.45
C LEU A 9 46.71 -35.47 -28.49
N GLU A 10 46.57 -36.44 -29.39
CA GLU A 10 47.64 -36.83 -30.32
C GLU A 10 47.60 -36.03 -31.63
N THR A 11 46.41 -35.53 -32.02
CA THR A 11 46.22 -34.79 -33.27
C THR A 11 45.73 -33.36 -33.05
N ALA A 12 45.93 -32.51 -34.05
CA ALA A 12 45.37 -31.16 -34.06
C ALA A 12 43.83 -31.16 -33.97
N GLU A 13 43.18 -32.19 -34.52
CA GLU A 13 41.74 -32.40 -34.41
C GLU A 13 41.29 -32.70 -32.97
N ASP A 14 42.00 -33.57 -32.24
CA ASP A 14 41.69 -33.85 -30.83
C ASP A 14 41.77 -32.59 -29.97
N ILE A 15 42.81 -31.77 -30.20
CA ILE A 15 43.00 -30.49 -29.50
C ILE A 15 41.86 -29.52 -29.86
N GLN A 16 41.48 -29.44 -31.14
CA GLN A 16 40.39 -28.59 -31.63
C GLN A 16 39.04 -29.01 -31.03
N GLU A 17 38.73 -30.30 -31.01
CA GLU A 17 37.51 -30.85 -30.42
C GLU A 17 37.46 -30.57 -28.93
N ARG A 18 38.56 -30.82 -28.20
CA ARG A 18 38.62 -30.55 -26.77
C ARG A 18 38.46 -29.06 -26.46
N ARG A 19 39.07 -28.18 -27.26
CA ARG A 19 38.88 -26.72 -27.14
C ARG A 19 37.41 -26.36 -27.33
N GLN A 20 36.75 -26.91 -28.34
CA GLN A 20 35.34 -26.64 -28.62
C GLN A 20 34.44 -27.09 -27.46
N GLN A 21 34.64 -28.29 -26.94
CA GLN A 21 33.91 -28.79 -25.76
C GLN A 21 34.08 -27.88 -24.53
N VAL A 22 35.29 -27.38 -24.27
CA VAL A 22 35.55 -26.45 -23.17
C VAL A 22 34.86 -25.12 -23.38
N LEU A 23 34.93 -24.56 -24.59
CA LEU A 23 34.25 -23.32 -24.94
C LEU A 23 32.72 -23.44 -24.78
N ASP A 24 32.12 -24.54 -25.22
CA ASP A 24 30.68 -24.75 -25.10
C ASP A 24 30.25 -24.97 -23.65
N ARG A 25 31.04 -25.69 -22.85
CA ARG A 25 30.82 -25.80 -21.40
C ARG A 25 30.91 -24.45 -20.71
N TYR A 26 31.88 -23.62 -21.09
CA TYR A 26 32.05 -22.28 -20.53
C TYR A 26 30.87 -21.36 -20.89
N ARG A 27 30.41 -21.37 -22.15
CA ARG A 27 29.22 -20.63 -22.59
C ARG A 27 27.99 -21.02 -21.80
N ARG A 28 27.71 -22.32 -21.70
CA ARG A 28 26.57 -22.85 -20.93
C ARG A 28 26.67 -22.47 -19.45
N PHE A 29 27.85 -22.57 -18.84
CA PHE A 29 28.05 -22.14 -17.46
C PHE A 29 27.79 -20.64 -17.28
N LYS A 30 28.24 -19.80 -18.21
CA LYS A 30 28.01 -18.35 -18.18
C LYS A 30 26.52 -18.03 -18.28
N GLU A 31 25.79 -18.66 -19.19
CA GLU A 31 24.34 -18.51 -19.35
C GLU A 31 23.59 -18.92 -18.08
N LEU A 32 23.90 -20.09 -17.51
CA LEU A 32 23.29 -20.56 -16.26
C LEU A 32 23.59 -19.62 -15.08
N SER A 33 24.81 -19.11 -15.00
CA SER A 33 25.22 -18.14 -13.98
C SER A 33 24.44 -16.82 -14.09
N ILE A 34 24.25 -16.31 -15.32
CA ILE A 34 23.45 -15.11 -15.57
C ILE A 34 21.98 -15.34 -15.18
N MET A 35 21.38 -16.45 -15.63
CA MET A 35 20.00 -16.78 -15.27
C MET A 35 19.81 -16.93 -13.76
N ARG A 36 20.76 -17.55 -13.06
CA ARG A 36 20.71 -17.68 -11.61
C ARG A 36 20.76 -16.32 -10.93
N ARG A 37 21.64 -15.43 -11.38
CA ARG A 37 21.74 -14.06 -10.85
C ARG A 37 20.42 -13.31 -11.04
N GLN A 38 19.85 -13.35 -12.25
CA GLN A 38 18.56 -12.70 -12.54
C GLN A 38 17.44 -13.22 -11.64
N LYS A 39 17.31 -14.55 -11.47
CA LYS A 39 16.31 -15.14 -10.57
C LYS A 39 16.47 -14.69 -9.11
N LEU A 40 17.71 -14.52 -8.64
CA LEU A 40 17.98 -14.03 -7.29
C LEU A 40 17.62 -12.56 -7.15
N GLU A 41 17.96 -11.73 -8.13
CA GLU A 41 17.59 -10.31 -8.18
C GLU A 41 16.06 -10.13 -8.20
N ASP A 42 15.35 -10.90 -9.02
CA ASP A 42 13.89 -10.94 -9.09
C ASP A 42 13.28 -11.38 -7.75
N SER A 43 13.77 -12.49 -7.18
CA SER A 43 13.30 -12.98 -5.87
C SER A 43 13.50 -11.95 -4.77
N TYR A 44 14.64 -11.26 -4.76
CA TYR A 44 14.95 -10.20 -3.81
C TYR A 44 13.94 -9.05 -3.97
N ARG A 45 13.76 -8.51 -5.18
CA ARG A 45 12.80 -7.43 -5.45
C ARG A 45 11.38 -7.80 -5.02
N PHE A 46 10.97 -9.04 -5.26
CA PHE A 46 9.66 -9.53 -4.84
C PHE A 46 9.48 -9.54 -3.31
N GLN A 47 10.50 -9.90 -2.54
CA GLN A 47 10.41 -9.84 -1.08
C GLN A 47 10.29 -8.39 -0.58
N PHE A 48 11.01 -7.46 -1.20
CA PHE A 48 10.89 -6.02 -0.87
C PHE A 48 9.49 -5.50 -1.18
N PHE A 49 8.96 -5.80 -2.37
CA PHE A 49 7.59 -5.45 -2.73
C PHE A 49 6.58 -6.01 -1.73
N ARG A 50 6.69 -7.29 -1.38
CA ARG A 50 5.76 -7.92 -0.42
C ARG A 50 5.80 -7.26 0.95
N ARG A 51 6.99 -7.01 1.49
CA ARG A 51 7.13 -6.32 2.78
C ARG A 51 6.48 -4.94 2.73
N ASP A 52 6.83 -4.12 1.74
CA ASP A 52 6.31 -2.76 1.62
C ASP A 52 4.77 -2.76 1.44
N ALA A 53 4.23 -3.75 0.71
CA ALA A 53 2.79 -3.96 0.54
C ALA A 53 2.10 -4.34 1.86
N ASP A 54 2.69 -5.25 2.64
CA ASP A 54 2.16 -5.70 3.93
C ASP A 54 2.21 -4.57 4.98
N GLU A 55 3.28 -3.76 4.96
CA GLU A 55 3.39 -2.56 5.80
C GLU A 55 2.31 -1.53 5.47
N LEU A 56 2.07 -1.27 4.18
CA LEU A 56 1.00 -0.36 3.75
C LEU A 56 -0.38 -0.91 4.12
N GLU A 57 -0.66 -2.19 3.88
CA GLU A 57 -1.94 -2.80 4.25
C GLU A 57 -2.21 -2.64 5.75
N LYS A 58 -1.23 -2.98 6.59
CA LYS A 58 -1.37 -2.86 8.04
C LYS A 58 -1.70 -1.42 8.44
N TRP A 59 -0.98 -0.45 7.89
CA TRP A 59 -1.25 0.96 8.13
C TRP A 59 -2.66 1.35 7.69
N ILE A 60 -3.12 0.94 6.50
CA ILE A 60 -4.48 1.22 6.02
C ILE A 60 -5.52 0.62 6.96
N GLN A 61 -5.35 -0.63 7.40
CA GLN A 61 -6.26 -1.29 8.33
C GLN A 61 -6.34 -0.56 9.67
N GLU A 62 -5.22 -0.10 10.22
CA GLU A 62 -5.18 0.70 11.45
C GLU A 62 -5.97 2.03 11.27
N LYS A 63 -5.78 2.72 10.14
CA LYS A 63 -6.51 3.96 9.86
C LYS A 63 -8.00 3.72 9.60
N LEU A 64 -8.36 2.60 8.99
CA LEU A 64 -9.76 2.22 8.76
C LEU A 64 -10.52 2.05 10.08
N GLN A 65 -9.89 1.53 11.14
CA GLN A 65 -10.53 1.44 12.46
C GLN A 65 -10.88 2.84 12.99
N ILE A 66 -9.96 3.80 12.85
CA ILE A 66 -10.17 5.19 13.28
C ILE A 66 -11.25 5.87 12.42
N ALA A 67 -11.23 5.67 11.11
CA ALA A 67 -12.20 6.24 10.18
C ALA A 67 -13.62 5.67 10.38
N SER A 68 -13.74 4.42 10.84
CA SER A 68 -15.03 3.74 11.01
C SER A 68 -15.68 3.97 12.39
N ASP A 69 -14.94 4.55 13.35
CA ASP A 69 -15.49 4.92 14.65
C ASP A 69 -16.60 5.99 14.52
N GLU A 70 -17.71 5.78 15.22
CA GLU A 70 -18.92 6.62 15.20
C GLU A 70 -19.00 7.67 16.34
N ASN A 71 -17.85 8.15 16.84
CA ASN A 71 -17.79 9.14 17.93
C ASN A 71 -18.55 10.45 17.68
N TYR A 72 -18.96 10.73 16.44
CA TYR A 72 -19.80 11.86 16.06
C TYR A 72 -21.21 11.78 16.65
N LYS A 73 -21.66 10.60 17.10
CA LYS A 73 -22.98 10.41 17.75
C LYS A 73 -23.07 11.08 19.11
N ASP A 74 -21.94 11.25 19.79
CA ASP A 74 -21.85 11.99 21.03
C ASP A 74 -21.55 13.48 20.74
N PRO A 75 -22.46 14.41 21.08
CA PRO A 75 -22.29 15.84 20.79
C PRO A 75 -21.20 16.50 21.65
N SER A 76 -20.67 15.81 22.67
CA SER A 76 -19.62 16.37 23.52
C SER A 76 -18.34 16.67 22.72
N ASN A 77 -17.74 17.83 22.98
CA ASN A 77 -16.46 18.28 22.41
C ASN A 77 -16.36 18.15 20.88
N LEU A 78 -17.43 18.47 20.16
CA LEU A 78 -17.51 18.24 18.73
C LEU A 78 -16.49 19.06 17.91
N GLN A 79 -16.18 20.28 18.35
CA GLN A 79 -15.12 21.09 17.74
C GLN A 79 -13.75 20.39 17.81
N GLY A 80 -13.43 19.79 18.96
CA GLY A 80 -12.21 18.99 19.12
C GLY A 80 -12.19 17.75 18.23
N LYS A 81 -13.35 17.08 18.05
CA LYS A 81 -13.49 15.94 17.13
C LYS A 81 -13.25 16.35 15.68
N LEU A 82 -13.78 17.50 15.25
CA LEU A 82 -13.53 18.06 13.91
C LEU A 82 -12.05 18.39 13.67
N GLN A 83 -11.38 19.05 14.63
CA GLN A 83 -9.95 19.34 14.51
C GLN A 83 -9.10 18.07 14.41
N LYS A 84 -9.41 17.06 15.23
CA LYS A 84 -8.75 15.75 15.15
C LYS A 84 -8.98 15.09 13.79
N HIS A 85 -10.19 15.20 13.24
CA HIS A 85 -10.51 14.66 11.92
C HIS A 85 -9.72 15.36 10.81
N GLN A 86 -9.60 16.68 10.83
CA GLN A 86 -8.78 17.43 9.87
C GLN A 86 -7.31 17.00 9.91
N ALA A 87 -6.76 16.80 11.12
CA ALA A 87 -5.40 16.29 11.28
C ALA A 87 -5.25 14.86 10.72
N PHE A 88 -6.27 14.01 10.94
CA PHE A 88 -6.32 12.66 10.38
C PHE A 88 -6.38 12.67 8.85
N GLU A 89 -7.21 13.52 8.24
CA GLU A 89 -7.27 13.70 6.79
C GLU A 89 -5.91 14.11 6.22
N ALA A 90 -5.24 15.07 6.85
CA ALA A 90 -3.90 15.49 6.45
C ALA A 90 -2.87 14.35 6.55
N GLU A 91 -2.94 13.52 7.60
CA GLU A 91 -2.10 12.33 7.75
C GLU A 91 -2.35 11.30 6.64
N VAL A 92 -3.62 11.05 6.30
CA VAL A 92 -3.99 10.14 5.20
C VAL A 92 -3.45 10.64 3.87
N GLN A 93 -3.64 11.93 3.56
CA GLN A 93 -3.13 12.52 2.33
C GLN A 93 -1.60 12.51 2.26
N ALA A 94 -0.90 12.76 3.37
CA ALA A 94 0.56 12.71 3.42
C ALA A 94 1.13 11.30 3.11
N ASN A 95 0.34 10.24 3.34
CA ASN A 95 0.71 8.86 3.06
C ASN A 95 0.31 8.36 1.67
N ALA A 96 -0.41 9.17 0.86
CA ALA A 96 -0.79 8.79 -0.51
C ALA A 96 0.43 8.46 -1.40
N ARG A 97 1.61 9.02 -1.10
CA ARG A 97 2.85 8.68 -1.81
C ARG A 97 3.28 7.22 -1.65
N ALA A 98 2.85 6.54 -0.58
CA ALA A 98 3.25 5.16 -0.32
C ALA A 98 2.62 4.19 -1.32
N ILE A 99 1.31 4.36 -1.62
CA ILE A 99 0.63 3.54 -2.63
C ILE A 99 1.19 3.80 -4.04
N VAL A 100 1.46 5.06 -4.38
CA VAL A 100 2.09 5.42 -5.67
C VAL A 100 3.46 4.76 -5.84
N LYS A 101 4.30 4.77 -4.80
CA LYS A 101 5.62 4.12 -4.85
C LYS A 101 5.51 2.60 -5.04
N LEU A 102 4.52 1.97 -4.42
CA LEU A 102 4.25 0.55 -4.59
C LEU A 102 3.76 0.23 -6.00
N ASP A 103 2.89 1.09 -6.57
CA ASP A 103 2.46 0.99 -7.96
C ASP A 103 3.65 1.08 -8.91
N ASP A 104 4.51 2.08 -8.77
CA ASP A 104 5.70 2.26 -9.61
C ASP A 104 6.59 1.02 -9.57
N THR A 105 6.83 0.50 -8.35
CA THR A 105 7.67 -0.69 -8.15
C THR A 105 7.03 -1.94 -8.75
N GLY A 106 5.75 -2.18 -8.47
CA GLY A 106 5.04 -3.37 -8.92
C GLY A 106 4.81 -3.37 -10.44
N ASN A 107 4.42 -2.23 -11.01
CA ASN A 107 4.22 -2.08 -12.46
C ASN A 107 5.54 -2.22 -13.24
N LEU A 108 6.65 -1.72 -12.70
CA LEU A 108 7.97 -1.96 -13.29
C LEU A 108 8.30 -3.45 -13.32
N MET A 109 8.11 -4.16 -12.21
CA MET A 109 8.32 -5.61 -12.14
C MET A 109 7.44 -6.37 -13.15
N ILE A 110 6.17 -5.98 -13.28
CA ILE A 110 5.25 -6.59 -14.25
C ILE A 110 5.72 -6.34 -15.69
N THR A 111 6.13 -5.10 -15.99
CA THR A 111 6.59 -4.71 -17.35
C THR A 111 7.86 -5.45 -17.76
N GLU A 112 8.74 -5.75 -16.80
CA GLU A 112 9.96 -6.54 -17.02
C GLU A 112 9.70 -8.05 -17.13
N GLY A 113 8.44 -8.50 -17.05
CA GLY A 113 8.07 -9.91 -17.18
C GLY A 113 8.42 -10.75 -15.95
N HIS A 114 8.41 -10.13 -14.75
CA HIS A 114 8.73 -10.81 -13.50
C HIS A 114 7.84 -12.06 -13.28
N PHE A 115 8.42 -13.15 -12.76
CA PHE A 115 7.74 -14.44 -12.63
C PHE A 115 6.46 -14.39 -11.77
N ALA A 116 6.36 -13.44 -10.85
CA ALA A 116 5.22 -13.23 -9.94
C ALA A 116 4.28 -12.10 -10.39
N SER A 117 4.30 -11.70 -11.67
CA SER A 117 3.52 -10.56 -12.18
C SER A 117 2.03 -10.59 -11.80
N GLU A 118 1.40 -11.76 -11.87
CA GLU A 118 -0.03 -11.89 -11.53
C GLU A 118 -0.30 -11.67 -10.04
N THR A 119 0.56 -12.22 -9.18
CA THR A 119 0.47 -11.99 -7.73
C THR A 119 0.70 -10.52 -7.38
N ILE A 120 1.65 -9.85 -8.04
CA ILE A 120 1.91 -8.43 -7.85
C ILE A 120 0.69 -7.60 -8.25
N ARG A 121 0.09 -7.88 -9.41
CA ARG A 121 -1.11 -7.20 -9.92
C ARG A 121 -2.27 -7.34 -8.93
N SER A 122 -2.60 -8.57 -8.56
CA SER A 122 -3.69 -8.84 -7.61
C SER A 122 -3.45 -8.15 -6.25
N ARG A 123 -2.19 -8.09 -5.80
CA ARG A 123 -1.85 -7.41 -4.55
C ARG A 123 -2.02 -5.90 -4.63
N LEU A 124 -1.62 -5.27 -5.74
CA LEU A 124 -1.85 -3.84 -5.97
C LEU A 124 -3.35 -3.52 -6.02
N GLU A 125 -4.14 -4.32 -6.75
CA GLU A 125 -5.60 -4.13 -6.84
C GLU A 125 -6.28 -4.18 -5.46
N GLU A 126 -5.88 -5.12 -4.59
CA GLU A 126 -6.41 -5.19 -3.24
C GLU A 126 -6.02 -3.98 -2.38
N LEU A 127 -4.76 -3.52 -2.48
CA LEU A 127 -4.31 -2.32 -1.77
C LEU A 127 -5.07 -1.07 -2.22
N HIS A 128 -5.33 -0.91 -3.52
CA HIS A 128 -6.16 0.17 -4.06
C HIS A 128 -7.58 0.11 -3.51
N ARG A 129 -8.20 -1.09 -3.49
CA ARG A 129 -9.54 -1.27 -2.92
C ARG A 129 -9.61 -0.86 -1.45
N LEU A 130 -8.60 -1.23 -0.65
CA LEU A 130 -8.51 -0.85 0.76
C LEU A 130 -8.26 0.65 0.94
N TRP A 131 -7.42 1.24 0.10
CA TRP A 131 -7.14 2.67 0.10
C TRP A 131 -8.38 3.50 -0.23
N ASP A 132 -9.11 3.11 -1.28
CA ASP A 132 -10.37 3.76 -1.67
C ASP A 132 -11.42 3.66 -0.56
N LEU A 133 -11.52 2.50 0.10
CA LEU A 133 -12.39 2.32 1.25
C LEU A 133 -12.00 3.25 2.40
N LEU A 134 -10.70 3.42 2.68
CA LEU A 134 -10.23 4.35 3.70
C LEU A 134 -10.62 5.80 3.36
N LEU A 135 -10.41 6.23 2.12
CA LEU A 135 -10.81 7.56 1.68
C LEU A 135 -12.32 7.77 1.82
N GLN A 136 -13.12 6.80 1.39
CA GLN A 136 -14.58 6.83 1.54
C GLN A 136 -14.99 6.95 3.01
N LYS A 137 -14.46 6.10 3.89
CA LYS A 137 -14.79 6.12 5.33
C LYS A 137 -14.38 7.42 6.00
N THR A 138 -13.22 7.95 5.61
CA THR A 138 -12.74 9.25 6.09
C THR A 138 -13.72 10.36 5.70
N GLN A 139 -14.11 10.41 4.42
CA GLN A 139 -15.07 11.40 3.93
C GLN A 139 -16.45 11.27 4.61
N GLU A 140 -16.98 10.05 4.74
CA GLU A 140 -18.24 9.77 5.41
C GLU A 140 -18.22 10.30 6.85
N LYS A 141 -17.15 10.04 7.61
CA LYS A 141 -16.99 10.53 8.99
C LYS A 141 -16.94 12.05 9.05
N GLY A 142 -16.22 12.70 8.13
CA GLY A 142 -16.17 14.16 8.04
C GLY A 142 -17.55 14.78 7.81
N LEU A 143 -18.33 14.22 6.88
CA LEU A 143 -19.71 14.68 6.62
C LEU A 143 -20.60 14.49 7.86
N ARG A 144 -20.50 13.36 8.56
CA ARG A 144 -21.27 13.10 9.78
C ARG A 144 -20.94 14.08 10.92
N LEU A 145 -19.65 14.39 11.11
CA LEU A 145 -19.21 15.39 12.10
C LEU A 145 -19.77 16.78 11.80
N LEU A 146 -19.74 17.20 10.53
CA LEU A 146 -20.31 18.47 10.10
C LEU A 146 -21.84 18.52 10.28
N GLN A 147 -22.54 17.42 9.98
CA GLN A 147 -23.97 17.31 10.23
C GLN A 147 -24.31 17.41 11.72
N ALA A 148 -23.58 16.69 12.58
CA ALA A 148 -23.74 16.77 14.02
C ALA A 148 -23.51 18.21 14.53
N GLN A 149 -22.55 18.93 13.95
CA GLN A 149 -22.23 20.30 14.36
C GLN A 149 -23.35 21.26 14.03
N LYS A 150 -23.90 21.16 12.81
CA LYS A 150 -25.06 21.95 12.39
C LYS A 150 -26.27 21.68 13.27
N LEU A 151 -26.51 20.42 13.64
CA LEU A 151 -27.63 20.05 14.51
C LEU A 151 -27.48 20.67 15.91
N VAL A 152 -26.30 20.53 16.53
CA VAL A 152 -26.05 21.12 17.86
C VAL A 152 -26.18 22.64 17.83
N GLN A 153 -25.69 23.30 16.78
CA GLN A 153 -25.84 24.75 16.61
C GLN A 153 -27.32 25.15 16.51
N TYR A 154 -28.10 24.45 15.67
CA TYR A 154 -29.53 24.72 15.50
C TYR A 154 -30.32 24.53 16.80
N LEU A 155 -30.03 23.46 17.56
CA LEU A 155 -30.68 23.22 18.86
C LEU A 155 -30.40 24.34 19.85
N ARG A 156 -29.15 24.83 19.91
CA ARG A 156 -28.78 25.97 20.74
C ARG A 156 -29.51 27.25 20.33
N GLU A 157 -29.59 27.53 19.03
CA GLU A 157 -30.34 28.68 18.51
C GLU A 157 -31.84 28.60 18.88
N CYS A 158 -32.42 27.40 18.92
CA CYS A 158 -33.79 27.18 19.37
C CYS A 158 -33.95 27.40 20.87
N GLU A 159 -33.01 26.92 21.69
CA GLU A 159 -32.99 27.14 23.14
C GLU A 159 -32.88 28.64 23.46
N ASP A 160 -31.93 29.35 22.83
CA ASP A 160 -31.74 30.80 23.01
C ASP A 160 -33.02 31.58 22.64
N ALA A 161 -33.74 31.16 21.59
CA ALA A 161 -35.01 31.76 21.18
C ALA A 161 -36.15 31.47 22.17
N LEU A 162 -36.24 30.25 22.69
CA LEU A 162 -37.23 29.86 23.69
C LEU A 162 -37.03 30.62 25.01
N ASP A 163 -35.78 30.76 25.46
CA ASP A 163 -35.43 31.54 26.65
C ASP A 163 -35.83 33.00 26.45
N TRP A 164 -35.55 33.59 25.29
CA TRP A 164 -35.96 34.96 24.97
C TRP A 164 -37.49 35.13 24.99
N ILE A 165 -38.25 34.18 24.42
CA ILE A 165 -39.72 34.22 24.45
C ILE A 165 -40.22 34.13 25.90
N SER A 166 -39.67 33.20 26.68
CA SER A 166 -40.02 32.99 28.09
C SER A 166 -39.82 34.27 28.90
N ASP A 167 -38.66 34.92 28.75
CA ASP A 167 -38.34 36.18 29.40
C ASP A 167 -39.34 37.28 29.06
N LYS A 168 -39.75 37.39 27.78
CA LYS A 168 -40.71 38.40 27.33
C LYS A 168 -42.12 38.13 27.83
N VAL A 169 -42.55 36.86 27.88
CA VAL A 169 -43.84 36.49 28.47
C VAL A 169 -43.85 36.83 29.96
N HIS A 170 -42.76 36.55 30.68
CA HIS A 170 -42.65 36.86 32.11
C HIS A 170 -42.70 38.38 32.39
N MET A 171 -42.21 39.21 31.48
CA MET A 171 -42.31 40.68 31.59
C MET A 171 -43.71 41.24 31.31
N LEU A 172 -44.62 40.48 30.69
CA LEU A 172 -45.94 40.95 30.25
C LEU A 172 -47.10 40.54 31.18
N ILE A 173 -46.84 39.67 32.17
CA ILE A 173 -47.81 39.18 33.17
C ILE A 173 -47.48 39.84 34.50
#